data_AF-A0A6S9A8V6-F1
#
_entry.id   AF-A0A6S9A8V6-F1
#
_cell.length_a   1.000
_cell.length_b   1.000
_cell.length_c   1.000
_cell.angle_alpha   90.00
_cell.angle_beta   90.00
_cell.angle_gamma   90.00
#
_symmetry.space_group_name_H-M   'P 1'
#
loop_
_entity.id
_entity.type
_entity.pdbx_description
1 polymer ?
#
loop_
_entity_poly.entity_id
_entity_poly.type
_entity_poly.pdbx_seq_one_letter_code
_entity_poly.pdbx_strand_id
1 'polypeptide(L)'
;MSSTNDSTASSATTTSSNDNDGIPATSQQMDEMISLLRSLSKDGTDINAASAHAMLLQRQNQENDSGVGAVNAYSLPFAHRVSSLRHAVKGKKTFHILMILGCLIATTLFFGENMGASFHQSGSSFGAGGSGVMSSFSIPSTGTYGLKDKTLYYNTNGPSVDLTSGKLASPQPMSRIAYPDNGSVIATLCTNKDSDVANLRSALKSLAFLRGDQSTDPYSKLLKTPVLVFNEGDLNPAQIKSIVESTDRPVAFPLVDFQSFPNGFNPELEFAKSAPMFEVSGRSPWGYYQMIRFWVTMIWHHPALDRYEAVMRIDTDSCFLEPNEYLPHFMHDHLNYHSQYVGVEPEEGREYLIGLYDFAVEYMSRVKKTPGNVMLWHFIDTTWKAQKTLPLFRTNFEISRKSYMLRDDVVKWHAALTEEEVSYSPYYLALNYVFLCYCY
;
A
#
# COMPACT_ATOMS: atom_id res chain seq x y z
N MET A 1 -41.97 -61.83 -10.73
CA MET A 1 -41.47 -62.62 -11.87
C MET A 1 -40.87 -61.66 -12.88
N SER A 2 -39.66 -62.00 -13.34
CA SER A 2 -38.89 -61.43 -14.46
C SER A 2 -38.34 -60.00 -14.37
N SER A 3 -37.07 -59.98 -14.02
CA SER A 3 -35.99 -59.10 -14.49
C SER A 3 -35.99 -58.84 -16.00
N THR A 4 -35.47 -57.68 -16.40
CA THR A 4 -34.30 -57.58 -17.30
C THR A 4 -33.61 -56.23 -17.13
N ASN A 5 -32.30 -56.30 -16.92
CA ASN A 5 -31.33 -55.21 -16.96
C ASN A 5 -31.15 -54.73 -18.41
N ASP A 6 -30.90 -53.43 -18.59
CA ASP A 6 -30.07 -52.96 -19.70
C ASP A 6 -29.09 -51.92 -19.20
N SER A 7 -27.82 -52.31 -19.25
CA SER A 7 -26.63 -51.55 -18.93
C SER A 7 -26.03 -51.02 -20.22
N THR A 8 -26.14 -49.73 -20.48
CA THR A 8 -25.36 -49.05 -21.53
C THR A 8 -24.22 -48.28 -20.89
N ALA A 9 -23.02 -48.84 -21.04
CA ALA A 9 -21.75 -48.21 -20.75
C ALA A 9 -21.50 -47.08 -21.76
N SER A 10 -21.44 -45.85 -21.27
CA SER A 10 -20.89 -44.71 -22.02
C SER A 10 -19.43 -44.55 -21.64
N SER A 11 -18.56 -44.76 -22.63
CA SER A 11 -17.12 -44.53 -22.57
C SER A 11 -16.83 -43.05 -22.36
N ALA A 12 -16.39 -42.68 -21.17
CA ALA A 12 -15.85 -41.36 -20.88
C ALA A 12 -14.45 -41.26 -21.50
N THR A 13 -14.35 -40.55 -22.62
CA THR A 13 -13.10 -40.10 -23.21
C THR A 13 -12.48 -39.05 -22.28
N THR A 14 -11.35 -39.40 -21.66
CA THR A 14 -10.44 -38.45 -21.00
C THR A 14 -9.88 -37.49 -22.03
N THR A 15 -10.53 -36.36 -22.22
CA THR A 15 -9.90 -35.16 -22.78
C THR A 15 -9.09 -34.52 -21.66
N SER A 16 -7.76 -34.59 -21.77
CA SER A 16 -6.84 -33.78 -20.98
C SER A 16 -7.17 -32.31 -21.22
N SER A 17 -7.84 -31.69 -20.25
CA SER A 17 -7.85 -30.24 -20.12
C SER A 17 -6.40 -29.82 -19.99
N ASN A 18 -5.92 -29.05 -20.97
CA ASN A 18 -4.73 -28.25 -20.76
C ASN A 18 -5.01 -27.36 -19.55
N ASP A 19 -4.34 -27.68 -18.45
CA ASP A 19 -4.21 -26.81 -17.30
C ASP A 19 -3.46 -25.57 -17.78
N ASN A 20 -4.24 -24.61 -18.29
CA ASN A 20 -3.89 -23.20 -18.17
C ASN A 20 -4.06 -22.88 -16.68
N ASP A 21 -3.09 -23.32 -15.87
CA ASP A 21 -2.85 -22.74 -14.56
C ASP A 21 -2.73 -21.24 -14.80
N GLY A 22 -3.80 -20.52 -14.48
CA GLY A 22 -3.93 -19.10 -14.74
C GLY A 22 -2.69 -18.41 -14.23
N ILE A 23 -1.96 -17.77 -15.16
CA ILE A 23 -0.82 -16.91 -14.83
C ILE A 23 -1.29 -16.02 -13.67
N PRO A 24 -0.62 -16.04 -12.49
CA PRO A 24 -1.06 -15.26 -11.36
C PRO A 24 -1.21 -13.81 -11.81
N ALA A 25 -2.29 -13.13 -11.40
CA ALA A 25 -2.58 -11.76 -11.82
C ALA A 25 -1.34 -10.82 -11.68
N THR A 26 -0.46 -11.11 -10.73
CA THR A 26 0.82 -10.41 -10.53
C THR A 26 1.81 -10.55 -11.68
N SER A 27 1.92 -11.71 -12.33
CA SER A 27 2.82 -11.90 -13.49
C SER A 27 2.29 -11.18 -14.72
N GLN A 28 0.98 -11.23 -14.97
CA GLN A 28 0.37 -10.45 -16.06
C GLN A 28 0.57 -8.93 -15.82
N GLN A 29 0.34 -8.46 -14.60
CA GLN A 29 0.57 -7.05 -14.24
C GLN A 29 2.03 -6.65 -14.44
N MET A 30 2.99 -7.49 -14.04
CA MET A 30 4.40 -7.25 -14.30
C MET A 30 4.71 -7.21 -15.80
N ASP A 31 4.13 -8.11 -16.60
CA ASP A 31 4.30 -8.12 -18.06
C ASP A 31 3.73 -6.85 -18.71
N GLU A 32 2.58 -6.36 -18.24
CA GLU A 32 1.98 -5.09 -18.66
C GLU A 32 2.86 -3.89 -18.31
N MET A 33 3.41 -3.85 -17.08
CA MET A 33 4.37 -2.83 -16.65
C MET A 33 5.64 -2.86 -17.50
N ILE A 34 6.19 -4.05 -17.76
CA ILE A 34 7.37 -4.24 -18.62
C ILE A 34 7.07 -3.83 -20.06
N SER A 35 5.89 -4.16 -20.57
CA SER A 35 5.42 -3.76 -21.90
C SER A 35 5.33 -2.24 -22.03
N LEU A 36 4.74 -1.58 -21.03
CA LEU A 36 4.69 -0.11 -20.99
C LEU A 36 6.09 0.50 -20.92
N LEU A 37 6.98 -0.02 -20.07
CA LEU A 37 8.37 0.43 -20.05
C LEU A 37 8.97 0.36 -21.45
N ARG A 38 8.85 -0.79 -22.13
CA ARG A 38 9.37 -1.00 -23.49
C ARG A 38 8.83 0.02 -24.50
N SER A 39 7.56 0.41 -24.41
CA SER A 39 6.98 1.40 -25.32
C SER A 39 7.44 2.84 -25.04
N LEU A 40 7.83 3.15 -23.81
CA LEU A 40 8.37 4.47 -23.42
C LEU A 40 9.82 4.70 -23.86
N SER A 41 10.62 3.63 -23.98
CA SER A 41 12.00 3.74 -24.45
C SER A 41 12.06 3.84 -25.97
N LYS A 42 12.21 5.07 -26.47
CA LYS A 42 12.28 5.38 -27.92
C LYS A 42 13.37 4.61 -28.68
N ASP A 43 14.41 4.09 -28.01
CA ASP A 43 15.57 3.45 -28.66
C ASP A 43 15.80 1.96 -28.30
N GLY A 44 14.93 1.35 -27.49
CA GLY A 44 15.01 -0.08 -27.10
C GLY A 44 16.28 -0.57 -26.37
N THR A 45 17.35 0.23 -26.30
CA THR A 45 18.67 -0.17 -25.76
C THR A 45 18.82 0.06 -24.26
N ASP A 46 18.17 1.09 -23.68
CA ASP A 46 18.36 1.44 -22.26
C ASP A 46 17.59 0.54 -21.27
N ILE A 47 16.46 -0.05 -21.67
CA ILE A 47 15.62 -0.83 -20.76
C ILE A 47 16.24 -2.17 -20.36
N ASN A 48 16.94 -2.82 -21.29
CA ASN A 48 17.58 -4.10 -20.98
C ASN A 48 18.69 -3.91 -19.94
N ALA A 49 19.40 -2.78 -19.97
CA ALA A 49 20.39 -2.42 -18.97
C ALA A 49 19.74 -2.04 -17.63
N ALA A 50 18.67 -1.24 -17.65
CA ALA A 50 17.97 -0.81 -16.43
C ALA A 50 17.26 -1.97 -15.72
N SER A 51 16.59 -2.85 -16.46
CA SER A 51 15.95 -4.06 -15.92
C SER A 51 16.98 -5.04 -15.35
N ALA A 52 18.08 -5.28 -16.07
CA ALA A 52 19.17 -6.10 -15.55
C ALA A 52 19.82 -5.49 -14.29
N HIS A 53 19.97 -4.17 -14.23
CA HIS A 53 20.51 -3.47 -13.08
C HIS A 53 19.55 -3.51 -11.88
N ALA A 54 18.26 -3.33 -12.09
CA ALA A 54 17.26 -3.42 -11.02
C ALA A 54 17.13 -4.84 -10.47
N MET A 55 17.17 -5.87 -11.33
CA MET A 55 17.26 -7.27 -10.91
C MET A 55 18.55 -7.58 -10.13
N LEU A 56 19.68 -6.99 -10.52
CA LEU A 56 20.95 -7.11 -9.79
C LEU A 56 20.90 -6.44 -8.40
N LEU A 57 20.33 -5.24 -8.30
CA LEU A 57 20.15 -4.54 -7.03
C LEU A 57 19.21 -5.30 -6.09
N GLN A 58 18.11 -5.84 -6.61
CA GLN A 58 17.18 -6.65 -5.82
C GLN A 58 17.89 -7.90 -5.26
N ARG A 59 18.72 -8.55 -6.08
CA ARG A 59 19.53 -9.69 -5.64
C ARG A 59 20.55 -9.32 -4.57
N GLN A 60 21.24 -8.18 -4.70
CA GLN A 60 22.19 -7.69 -3.70
C GLN A 60 21.50 -7.35 -2.37
N ASN A 61 20.30 -6.77 -2.39
CA ASN A 61 19.54 -6.48 -1.18
C ASN A 61 19.09 -7.75 -0.46
N GLN A 62 18.65 -8.78 -1.18
CA GLN A 62 18.32 -10.10 -0.61
C GLN A 62 19.54 -10.80 0.02
N GLU A 63 20.73 -10.64 -0.58
CA GLU A 63 21.99 -11.17 -0.05
C GLU A 63 22.46 -10.42 1.21
N ASN A 64 22.11 -9.13 1.36
CA ASN A 64 22.46 -8.33 2.54
C ASN A 64 21.51 -8.56 3.74
N ASP A 65 20.21 -8.75 3.50
CA ASP A 65 19.23 -8.99 4.57
C ASP A 65 19.29 -10.42 5.14
N SER A 66 19.87 -11.37 4.41
CA SER A 66 20.13 -12.73 4.91
C SER A 66 21.37 -12.82 5.83
N GLY A 67 22.03 -11.70 6.10
CA GLY A 67 23.20 -11.58 6.95
C GLY A 67 22.93 -11.61 8.47
N VAL A 68 22.15 -12.56 8.97
CA VAL A 68 22.09 -12.88 10.42
C VAL A 68 22.35 -14.38 10.64
N GLY A 69 23.64 -14.71 10.72
CA GLY A 69 24.25 -15.66 11.64
C GLY A 69 23.63 -17.05 11.86
N ALA A 70 24.19 -18.05 11.16
CA ALA A 70 24.55 -19.32 11.80
C ALA A 70 25.88 -19.81 11.23
N VAL A 71 26.94 -19.60 12.02
CA VAL A 71 28.24 -20.23 11.82
C VAL A 71 28.07 -21.72 12.09
N ASN A 72 28.25 -22.55 11.07
CA ASN A 72 28.76 -23.90 11.27
C ASN A 72 29.66 -24.31 10.12
N ALA A 73 30.94 -24.36 10.45
CA ALA A 73 32.00 -24.83 9.60
C ALA A 73 31.90 -26.34 9.41
N TYR A 74 31.73 -26.79 8.16
CA TYR A 74 32.28 -28.07 7.73
C TYR A 74 32.94 -27.89 6.36
N SER A 75 34.27 -27.99 6.42
CA SER A 75 35.17 -28.23 5.31
C SER A 75 34.80 -29.51 4.54
N LEU A 76 34.90 -29.48 3.21
CA LEU A 76 35.73 -30.38 2.39
C LEU A 76 35.68 -29.94 0.90
N PRO A 77 36.67 -30.33 0.08
CA PRO A 77 37.11 -29.59 -1.09
C PRO A 77 36.58 -30.19 -2.40
N PHE A 78 36.44 -29.37 -3.44
CA PHE A 78 36.55 -29.87 -4.81
C PHE A 78 37.15 -28.82 -5.74
N ALA A 79 38.35 -29.12 -6.21
CA ALA A 79 38.99 -28.47 -7.33
C ALA A 79 38.48 -29.10 -8.63
N HIS A 80 38.04 -28.27 -9.60
CA HIS A 80 38.55 -28.28 -10.98
C HIS A 80 37.73 -27.38 -11.92
N ARG A 81 38.47 -26.73 -12.83
CA ARG A 81 38.09 -26.19 -14.15
C ARG A 81 37.36 -24.84 -14.22
N VAL A 82 38.17 -23.79 -14.20
CA VAL A 82 38.01 -22.66 -15.12
C VAL A 82 39.19 -22.70 -16.11
N SER A 83 38.91 -22.97 -17.38
CA SER A 83 39.85 -22.73 -18.48
C SER A 83 39.09 -22.50 -19.77
N SER A 84 38.94 -21.23 -20.17
CA SER A 84 38.89 -20.81 -21.57
C SER A 84 38.88 -19.28 -21.64
N LEU A 85 39.44 -18.73 -22.72
CA LEU A 85 39.52 -17.30 -23.10
C LEU A 85 40.60 -16.45 -22.43
N ARG A 86 41.86 -16.78 -22.74
CA ARG A 86 42.91 -15.78 -23.02
C ARG A 86 43.09 -15.64 -24.53
N HIS A 87 42.75 -14.46 -25.03
CA HIS A 87 43.37 -13.71 -26.13
C HIS A 87 42.74 -12.30 -26.01
N ALA A 88 43.35 -11.15 -26.20
CA ALA A 88 44.72 -10.76 -26.50
C ALA A 88 44.76 -9.22 -26.51
N VAL A 89 45.29 -8.53 -25.49
CA VAL A 89 45.85 -7.16 -25.67
C VAL A 89 46.99 -6.95 -24.68
N LYS A 90 48.23 -7.04 -25.19
CA LYS A 90 49.45 -6.58 -24.53
C LYS A 90 49.58 -5.08 -24.78
N GLY A 91 49.81 -4.29 -23.72
CA GLY A 91 50.09 -2.86 -23.87
C GLY A 91 50.65 -2.22 -22.58
N LYS A 92 51.88 -2.56 -22.20
CA LYS A 92 52.63 -2.00 -21.06
C LYS A 92 53.01 -0.50 -21.21
N LYS A 93 52.33 0.27 -22.05
CA LYS A 93 52.66 1.69 -22.33
C LYS A 93 51.70 2.71 -21.69
N THR A 94 50.55 2.28 -21.15
CA THR A 94 49.56 3.21 -20.55
C THR A 94 49.92 3.65 -19.12
N PHE A 95 50.78 2.92 -18.43
CA PHE A 95 51.16 3.22 -17.04
C PHE A 95 52.17 4.38 -16.91
N HIS A 96 52.98 4.65 -17.94
CA HIS A 96 53.93 5.76 -17.91
C HIS A 96 53.28 7.12 -18.28
N ILE A 97 52.17 7.11 -19.04
CA ILE A 97 51.48 8.35 -19.43
C ILE A 97 50.66 8.92 -18.26
N LEU A 98 50.09 8.08 -17.39
CA LEU A 98 49.35 8.54 -16.21
C LEU A 98 50.27 9.08 -15.09
N MET A 99 51.50 8.57 -14.97
CA MET A 99 52.51 9.12 -14.05
C MET A 99 53.01 10.51 -14.49
N ILE A 100 53.08 10.77 -15.80
CA ILE A 100 53.47 12.09 -16.33
C ILE A 100 52.34 13.12 -16.14
N LEU A 101 51.08 12.70 -16.19
CA LEU A 101 49.93 13.56 -15.91
C LEU A 101 49.82 13.92 -14.41
N GLY A 102 50.26 13.01 -13.53
CA GLY A 102 50.34 13.24 -12.08
C GLY A 102 51.42 14.27 -11.67
N CYS A 103 52.52 14.39 -12.43
CA CYS A 103 53.55 15.41 -12.17
C CYS A 103 53.19 16.81 -12.70
N LEU A 104 52.20 16.94 -13.58
CA LEU A 104 51.75 18.23 -14.13
C LEU A 104 50.79 18.98 -13.20
N ILE A 105 50.22 18.29 -12.20
CA ILE A 105 49.33 18.89 -11.19
C ILE A 105 50.14 19.51 -10.03
N ALA A 106 51.45 19.24 -9.94
CA ALA A 106 52.29 19.66 -8.82
C ALA A 106 53.14 20.93 -9.04
N THR A 107 53.13 21.55 -10.23
CA THR A 107 54.15 22.58 -10.59
C THR A 107 53.65 23.97 -10.97
N THR A 108 52.35 24.26 -10.98
CA THR A 108 51.86 25.62 -11.35
C THR A 108 50.80 26.17 -10.41
N LEU A 109 51.03 25.96 -9.11
CA LEU A 109 50.91 27.03 -8.13
C LEU A 109 52.19 27.87 -8.20
N PHE A 110 52.27 28.92 -9.02
CA PHE A 110 53.24 30.02 -8.88
C PHE A 110 52.82 31.18 -9.81
N PHE A 111 52.74 32.40 -9.26
CA PHE A 111 52.17 33.66 -9.80
C PHE A 111 50.63 33.77 -9.68
N GLY A 112 50.03 34.61 -8.84
CA GLY A 112 50.54 35.67 -7.96
C GLY A 112 49.58 36.86 -7.97
N GLU A 113 49.05 37.22 -6.78
CA GLU A 113 48.78 38.58 -6.25
C GLU A 113 47.80 39.52 -7.03
N ASN A 114 47.03 40.46 -6.47
CA ASN A 114 46.94 41.12 -5.17
C ASN A 114 45.64 41.97 -5.08
N MET A 115 45.37 42.51 -3.90
CA MET A 115 44.34 43.51 -3.47
C MET A 115 42.98 42.94 -3.03
N GLY A 116 42.46 43.19 -1.82
CA GLY A 116 42.87 44.05 -0.71
C GLY A 116 41.64 44.65 0.00
N ALA A 117 41.72 44.77 1.34
CA ALA A 117 40.80 45.41 2.33
C ALA A 117 39.79 44.47 3.04
N SER A 118 40.00 44.02 4.30
CA SER A 118 39.87 44.70 5.63
C SER A 118 38.45 45.26 5.87
N PHE A 119 37.68 45.06 6.95
CA PHE A 119 37.83 44.75 8.39
C PHE A 119 36.36 44.45 8.87
N HIS A 120 35.98 43.60 9.83
CA HIS A 120 36.17 43.68 11.29
C HIS A 120 35.65 42.39 11.96
N GLN A 121 36.40 41.92 12.97
CA GLN A 121 36.07 40.85 13.92
C GLN A 121 34.87 41.19 14.82
N SER A 122 34.11 40.16 15.20
CA SER A 122 34.01 39.76 16.61
C SER A 122 33.65 38.27 16.70
N GLY A 123 34.52 37.52 17.37
CA GLY A 123 34.32 36.10 17.63
C GLY A 123 33.72 35.88 19.02
N SER A 124 33.11 34.71 19.19
CA SER A 124 33.38 33.87 20.35
C SER A 124 33.13 32.41 19.96
N SER A 125 34.14 31.60 20.25
CA SER A 125 34.26 30.18 19.99
C SER A 125 34.02 29.38 21.27
N PHE A 126 33.96 28.06 21.09
CA PHE A 126 33.88 26.94 22.04
C PHE A 126 32.45 26.47 22.37
N GLY A 127 32.11 25.18 22.24
CA GLY A 127 32.96 24.01 22.02
C GLY A 127 32.17 22.79 21.57
N ALA A 128 32.91 21.86 20.99
CA ALA A 128 32.46 20.59 20.46
C ALA A 128 32.14 19.57 21.56
N GLY A 129 31.24 18.65 21.23
CA GLY A 129 31.27 17.28 21.74
C GLY A 129 30.05 16.87 22.55
N GLY A 130 29.32 15.88 22.06
CA GLY A 130 28.56 14.99 22.94
C GLY A 130 27.16 14.64 22.47
N SER A 131 27.05 13.43 21.93
CA SER A 131 25.89 12.53 22.08
C SER A 131 24.56 12.96 21.44
N GLY A 132 24.21 12.25 20.36
CA GLY A 132 22.89 12.28 19.77
C GLY A 132 21.83 11.93 20.80
N VAL A 133 21.06 12.93 21.21
CA VAL A 133 19.78 12.76 21.87
C VAL A 133 18.83 12.28 20.78
N MET A 134 18.57 10.97 20.73
CA MET A 134 17.34 10.49 20.12
C MET A 134 16.21 11.10 20.94
N SER A 135 15.63 12.18 20.41
CA SER A 135 14.34 12.67 20.87
C SER A 135 13.37 11.51 20.77
N SER A 136 13.02 10.93 21.92
CA SER A 136 11.91 10.00 22.06
C SER A 136 10.67 10.72 21.54
N PHE A 137 10.30 10.40 20.30
CA PHE A 137 9.05 10.86 19.71
C PHE A 137 7.92 10.23 20.51
N SER A 138 7.32 11.05 21.36
CA SER A 138 6.01 10.74 21.92
C SER A 138 5.05 11.04 20.79
N ILE A 139 4.61 10.01 20.07
CA ILE A 139 3.33 10.09 19.35
C ILE A 139 2.36 10.64 20.39
N PRO A 140 1.67 11.78 20.16
CA PRO A 140 0.74 12.32 21.13
C PRO A 140 -0.18 11.17 21.52
N SER A 141 -0.08 10.75 22.79
CA SER A 141 -0.87 9.65 23.32
C SER A 141 -2.31 9.99 23.01
N THR A 142 -2.87 9.30 22.00
CA THR A 142 -4.27 9.24 21.64
C THR A 142 -5.05 10.31 22.37
N GLY A 143 -5.00 11.56 21.85
CA GLY A 143 -5.94 12.58 22.27
C GLY A 143 -7.28 11.88 22.18
N THR A 144 -7.87 11.61 23.34
CA THR A 144 -9.01 10.72 23.47
C THR A 144 -10.11 11.33 22.63
N TYR A 145 -10.24 10.90 21.37
CA TYR A 145 -11.43 11.10 20.58
C TYR A 145 -12.54 10.64 21.49
N GLY A 146 -13.35 11.59 21.97
CA GLY A 146 -14.31 11.44 23.07
C GLY A 146 -15.49 10.51 22.76
N LEU A 147 -15.27 9.52 21.90
CA LEU A 147 -16.18 8.44 21.55
C LEU A 147 -16.14 7.41 22.68
N LYS A 148 -16.74 7.78 23.82
CA LYS A 148 -16.78 6.97 25.05
C LYS A 148 -17.69 5.74 24.97
N ASP A 149 -18.31 5.46 23.82
CA ASP A 149 -19.06 4.21 23.62
C ASP A 149 -18.78 3.62 22.22
N LYS A 150 -17.78 2.73 22.16
CA LYS A 150 -17.21 2.12 20.94
C LYS A 150 -17.93 0.85 20.51
N THR A 151 -19.22 0.76 20.77
CA THR A 151 -19.93 -0.52 20.79
C THR A 151 -21.15 -0.46 19.89
N LEU A 152 -21.00 -0.53 18.55
CA LEU A 152 -22.17 -0.82 17.69
C LEU A 152 -21.92 -1.84 16.56
N TYR A 153 -22.93 -2.70 16.46
CA TYR A 153 -23.06 -4.04 15.88
C TYR A 153 -23.95 -4.01 14.66
N TYR A 154 -24.14 -5.15 13.99
CA TYR A 154 -25.34 -5.97 13.84
C TYR A 154 -25.08 -7.05 12.78
N ASN A 155 -25.20 -8.34 13.13
CA ASN A 155 -25.95 -9.36 12.36
C ASN A 155 -26.10 -10.63 13.23
N THR A 156 -27.33 -11.10 13.41
CA THR A 156 -27.71 -12.34 14.10
C THR A 156 -28.19 -13.40 13.12
N ASN A 157 -27.58 -13.51 11.94
CA ASN A 157 -27.86 -14.64 11.05
C ASN A 157 -27.30 -16.00 11.55
N GLY A 158 -26.89 -16.09 12.82
CA GLY A 158 -27.00 -17.34 13.57
C GLY A 158 -28.43 -17.47 14.14
N PRO A 159 -29.15 -18.60 13.94
CA PRO A 159 -30.61 -18.77 14.01
C PRO A 159 -31.24 -18.44 15.39
N SER A 160 -31.26 -17.16 15.74
CA SER A 160 -31.86 -16.63 16.96
C SER A 160 -32.51 -15.29 16.68
N VAL A 161 -33.22 -15.20 15.56
CA VAL A 161 -34.43 -14.40 15.57
C VAL A 161 -35.29 -15.04 16.64
N ASP A 162 -35.54 -14.33 17.74
CA ASP A 162 -36.67 -14.64 18.59
C ASP A 162 -37.93 -14.42 17.75
N LEU A 163 -38.31 -15.45 17.00
CA LEU A 163 -39.43 -15.47 16.07
C LEU A 163 -40.76 -15.12 16.75
N THR A 164 -40.78 -15.06 18.09
CA THR A 164 -41.96 -14.71 18.86
C THR A 164 -42.12 -13.20 19.09
N SER A 165 -41.04 -12.40 19.05
CA SER A 165 -41.11 -10.98 19.47
C SER A 165 -40.96 -9.96 18.33
N GLY A 166 -40.48 -10.36 17.15
CA GLY A 166 -40.29 -9.44 16.01
C GLY A 166 -39.36 -8.26 16.27
N LYS A 167 -38.68 -8.23 17.43
CA LYS A 167 -37.68 -7.22 17.79
C LYS A 167 -36.36 -7.63 17.18
N LEU A 168 -35.70 -6.70 16.49
CA LEU A 168 -34.29 -6.86 16.15
C LEU A 168 -33.53 -7.22 17.45
N ALA A 169 -32.72 -8.27 17.39
CA ALA A 169 -31.83 -8.59 18.50
C ALA A 169 -31.02 -7.35 18.86
N SER A 170 -30.90 -7.04 20.15
CA SER A 170 -30.13 -5.88 20.59
C SER A 170 -28.69 -6.00 20.09
N PRO A 171 -28.04 -4.89 19.69
CA PRO A 171 -26.63 -4.88 19.35
C PRO A 171 -25.82 -5.61 20.46
N GLN A 172 -25.01 -6.61 20.12
CA GLN A 172 -24.18 -7.34 21.11
C GLN A 172 -22.86 -6.63 21.38
N PRO A 173 -21.88 -7.16 22.12
CA PRO A 173 -20.49 -6.70 21.94
C PRO A 173 -19.65 -7.55 20.98
N MET A 174 -18.66 -7.00 20.25
CA MET A 174 -17.83 -7.78 19.29
C MET A 174 -16.83 -8.60 20.09
N SER A 175 -16.50 -8.11 21.28
CA SER A 175 -15.83 -8.86 22.33
C SER A 175 -16.59 -10.10 22.80
N ARG A 176 -17.91 -10.21 22.57
CA ARG A 176 -18.67 -11.44 22.88
C ARG A 176 -18.65 -12.48 21.76
N ILE A 177 -18.33 -12.07 20.53
CA ILE A 177 -18.15 -12.99 19.41
C ILE A 177 -16.64 -13.28 19.33
N ALA A 178 -16.25 -14.51 19.62
CA ALA A 178 -14.86 -14.93 19.63
C ALA A 178 -14.30 -15.03 18.18
N TYR A 179 -14.10 -13.88 17.53
CA TYR A 179 -13.25 -13.80 16.35
C TYR A 179 -11.79 -14.03 16.77
N PRO A 180 -11.01 -14.80 16.00
CA PRO A 180 -9.60 -14.98 16.27
C PRO A 180 -8.89 -13.63 16.17
N ASP A 181 -7.98 -13.39 17.11
CA ASP A 181 -7.06 -12.26 16.99
C ASP A 181 -6.16 -12.47 15.77
N ASN A 182 -5.80 -11.38 15.11
CA ASN A 182 -5.10 -11.37 13.82
C ASN A 182 -5.92 -11.97 12.66
N GLY A 183 -7.25 -11.94 12.76
CA GLY A 183 -8.15 -12.33 11.67
C GLY A 183 -8.23 -11.31 10.53
N SER A 184 -9.06 -11.61 9.54
CA SER A 184 -9.42 -10.64 8.48
C SER A 184 -10.60 -9.77 8.89
N VAL A 185 -10.75 -8.63 8.23
CA VAL A 185 -11.93 -7.77 8.28
C VAL A 185 -12.19 -7.11 6.93
N ILE A 186 -13.46 -6.89 6.61
CA ILE A 186 -13.87 -6.10 5.45
C ILE A 186 -14.15 -4.68 5.92
N ALA A 187 -13.49 -3.69 5.37
CA ALA A 187 -13.67 -2.29 5.71
C ALA A 187 -14.32 -1.54 4.56
N THR A 188 -15.31 -0.69 4.87
CA THR A 188 -15.95 0.20 3.90
C THR A 188 -16.32 1.50 4.58
N LEU A 189 -16.42 2.59 3.82
CA LEU A 189 -16.79 3.92 4.30
C LEU A 189 -18.08 4.34 3.60
N CYS A 190 -19.12 4.69 4.36
CA CYS A 190 -20.44 5.00 3.83
C CYS A 190 -20.97 6.31 4.42
N THR A 191 -21.56 7.15 3.57
CA THR A 191 -22.27 8.37 3.98
C THR A 191 -23.75 8.08 4.21
N ASN A 192 -24.48 9.01 4.83
CA ASN A 192 -25.94 8.90 4.96
C ASN A 192 -26.75 9.19 3.68
N LYS A 193 -26.10 9.35 2.53
CA LYS A 193 -26.81 9.52 1.26
C LYS A 193 -27.47 8.21 0.85
N ASP A 194 -28.74 8.28 0.47
CA ASP A 194 -29.50 7.10 0.06
C ASP A 194 -28.87 6.36 -1.14
N SER A 195 -28.19 7.09 -2.05
CA SER A 195 -27.42 6.50 -3.14
C SER A 195 -26.25 5.65 -2.65
N ASP A 196 -25.49 6.16 -1.68
CA ASP A 196 -24.30 5.49 -1.15
C ASP A 196 -24.71 4.27 -0.32
N VAL A 197 -25.82 4.39 0.43
CA VAL A 197 -26.44 3.26 1.14
C VAL A 197 -26.95 2.20 0.16
N ALA A 198 -27.63 2.59 -0.93
CA ALA A 198 -28.12 1.65 -1.93
C ALA A 198 -26.98 0.91 -2.66
N ASN A 199 -25.90 1.62 -2.99
CA ASN A 199 -24.69 1.05 -3.57
C ASN A 199 -24.05 0.07 -2.58
N LEU A 200 -23.85 0.48 -1.32
CA LEU A 200 -23.26 -0.38 -0.29
C LEU A 200 -24.07 -1.67 -0.12
N ARG A 201 -25.41 -1.60 -0.10
CA ARG A 201 -26.25 -2.81 -0.02
C ARG A 201 -25.99 -3.77 -1.17
N SER A 202 -25.70 -3.28 -2.36
CA SER A 202 -25.35 -4.11 -3.52
C SER A 202 -23.95 -4.72 -3.36
N ALA A 203 -22.97 -3.93 -2.92
CA ALA A 203 -21.64 -4.41 -2.56
C ALA A 203 -21.69 -5.52 -1.49
N LEU A 204 -22.45 -5.32 -0.41
CA LEU A 204 -22.59 -6.27 0.68
C LEU A 204 -23.24 -7.59 0.27
N LYS A 205 -24.23 -7.57 -0.62
CA LYS A 205 -24.82 -8.78 -1.20
C LYS A 205 -23.81 -9.57 -2.01
N SER A 206 -22.93 -8.87 -2.75
CA SER A 206 -21.90 -9.52 -3.55
C SER A 206 -20.84 -10.25 -2.71
N LEU A 207 -20.74 -9.97 -1.41
CA LEU A 207 -19.84 -10.70 -0.51
C LEU A 207 -20.20 -12.18 -0.34
N ALA A 208 -21.36 -12.62 -0.86
CA ALA A 208 -21.71 -14.03 -1.01
C ALA A 208 -20.76 -14.80 -1.95
N PHE A 209 -20.01 -14.09 -2.82
CA PHE A 209 -19.03 -14.67 -3.71
C PHE A 209 -17.67 -14.95 -3.03
N LEU A 210 -17.44 -14.44 -1.82
CA LEU A 210 -16.19 -14.69 -1.10
C LEU A 210 -16.22 -16.06 -0.42
N ARG A 211 -15.18 -16.86 -0.67
CA ARG A 211 -15.05 -18.23 -0.17
C ARG A 211 -13.80 -18.45 0.68
N GLY A 212 -12.85 -17.51 0.72
CA GLY A 212 -11.61 -17.68 1.47
C GLY A 212 -11.80 -17.79 2.97
N ASP A 213 -12.88 -17.23 3.52
CA ASP A 213 -13.22 -17.36 4.94
C ASP A 213 -14.16 -18.53 5.26
N GLN A 214 -14.35 -19.44 4.30
CA GLN A 214 -14.98 -20.73 4.55
C GLN A 214 -13.95 -21.65 5.21
N SER A 215 -13.76 -21.49 6.52
CA SER A 215 -12.86 -22.36 7.27
C SER A 215 -13.28 -23.82 7.14
N THR A 216 -12.31 -24.73 6.97
CA THR A 216 -12.57 -26.17 7.00
C THR A 216 -12.76 -26.69 8.43
N ASP A 217 -12.33 -25.92 9.44
CA ASP A 217 -12.51 -26.24 10.85
C ASP A 217 -13.99 -26.08 11.24
N PRO A 218 -14.67 -27.14 11.69
CA PRO A 218 -16.09 -27.10 12.07
C PRO A 218 -16.43 -26.06 13.15
N TYR A 219 -15.47 -25.66 14.00
CA TYR A 219 -15.70 -24.62 15.01
C TYR A 219 -15.53 -23.21 14.43
N SER A 220 -14.62 -23.03 13.48
CA SER A 220 -14.41 -21.77 12.74
C SER A 220 -15.35 -21.59 11.54
N LYS A 221 -16.02 -22.65 11.05
CA LYS A 221 -17.00 -22.62 9.94
C LYS A 221 -18.11 -21.60 10.12
N LEU A 222 -18.36 -21.18 11.35
CA LEU A 222 -19.46 -20.30 11.70
C LEU A 222 -19.09 -18.81 11.63
N LEU A 223 -17.81 -18.46 11.51
CA LEU A 223 -17.37 -17.06 11.62
C LEU A 223 -16.91 -16.52 10.28
N LYS A 224 -17.88 -16.09 9.48
CA LYS A 224 -17.59 -15.24 8.31
C LYS A 224 -16.89 -13.96 8.76
N THR A 225 -15.97 -13.50 7.92
CA THR A 225 -15.24 -12.25 8.09
C THR A 225 -16.21 -11.09 8.28
N PRO A 226 -16.06 -10.31 9.37
CA PRO A 226 -16.97 -9.22 9.68
C PRO A 226 -16.77 -8.03 8.74
N VAL A 227 -17.78 -7.18 8.67
CA VAL A 227 -17.79 -5.93 7.89
C VAL A 227 -17.83 -4.74 8.84
N LEU A 228 -16.88 -3.82 8.71
CA LEU A 228 -16.87 -2.53 9.38
C LEU A 228 -17.31 -1.45 8.40
N VAL A 229 -18.44 -0.82 8.69
CA VAL A 229 -19.01 0.29 7.92
C VAL A 229 -18.69 1.59 8.65
N PHE A 230 -17.53 2.17 8.33
CA PHE A 230 -17.12 3.47 8.83
C PHE A 230 -18.08 4.56 8.36
N ASN A 231 -18.45 5.49 9.23
CA ASN A 231 -19.37 6.60 8.94
C ASN A 231 -19.20 7.76 9.93
N GLU A 232 -19.76 8.94 9.66
CA GLU A 232 -19.65 10.14 10.52
C GLU A 232 -20.70 10.18 11.67
N GLY A 233 -21.45 9.10 11.88
CA GLY A 233 -22.50 9.02 12.91
C GLY A 233 -23.85 9.58 12.46
N ASP A 234 -24.05 9.70 11.15
CA ASP A 234 -25.19 10.35 10.50
C ASP A 234 -26.14 9.35 9.81
N LEU A 235 -25.84 8.05 9.85
CA LEU A 235 -26.72 6.98 9.37
C LEU A 235 -27.96 6.85 10.27
N ASN A 236 -29.14 6.92 9.66
CA ASN A 236 -30.38 6.74 10.41
C ASN A 236 -30.67 5.25 10.70
N PRO A 237 -31.56 4.92 11.66
CA PRO A 237 -31.85 3.52 12.02
C PRO A 237 -32.38 2.65 10.87
N ALA A 238 -33.12 3.23 9.92
CA ALA A 238 -33.63 2.49 8.77
C ALA A 238 -32.50 2.13 7.78
N GLN A 239 -31.56 3.05 7.56
CA GLN A 239 -30.36 2.81 6.76
C GLN A 239 -29.49 1.72 7.39
N ILE A 240 -29.17 1.84 8.68
CA ILE A 240 -28.42 0.82 9.44
C ILE A 240 -29.07 -0.56 9.29
N LYS A 241 -30.39 -0.65 9.53
CA LYS A 241 -31.14 -1.90 9.37
C LYS A 241 -30.99 -2.46 7.95
N SER A 242 -31.15 -1.63 6.93
CA SER A 242 -31.07 -2.07 5.53
C SER A 242 -29.67 -2.55 5.11
N ILE A 243 -28.61 -1.97 5.67
CA ILE A 243 -27.22 -2.36 5.45
C ILE A 243 -26.99 -3.75 6.06
N VAL A 244 -27.40 -3.94 7.31
CA VAL A 244 -27.29 -5.21 8.04
C VAL A 244 -28.02 -6.33 7.33
N GLU A 245 -29.24 -6.09 6.87
CA GLU A 245 -30.07 -7.07 6.15
C GLU A 245 -29.50 -7.45 4.77
N SER A 246 -28.49 -6.73 4.27
CA SER A 246 -27.91 -6.95 2.93
C SER A 246 -26.76 -7.96 2.91
N THR A 247 -26.36 -8.50 4.05
CA THR A 247 -25.35 -9.56 4.13
C THR A 247 -25.68 -10.53 5.27
N ASP A 248 -25.05 -11.70 5.29
CA ASP A 248 -25.09 -12.63 6.42
C ASP A 248 -23.84 -12.58 7.31
N ARG A 249 -22.89 -11.70 6.93
CA ARG A 249 -21.70 -11.39 7.71
C ARG A 249 -22.07 -10.49 8.89
N PRO A 250 -21.38 -10.59 10.03
CA PRO A 250 -21.53 -9.61 11.11
C PRO A 250 -21.08 -8.23 10.65
N VAL A 251 -21.92 -7.22 10.86
CA VAL A 251 -21.62 -5.83 10.53
C VAL A 251 -21.31 -5.06 11.82
N ALA A 252 -20.55 -3.99 11.74
CA ALA A 252 -20.39 -2.99 12.80
C ALA A 252 -20.27 -1.60 12.16
N PHE A 253 -20.54 -0.55 12.95
CA PHE A 253 -20.59 0.83 12.47
C PHE A 253 -19.62 1.74 13.23
N PRO A 254 -18.29 1.58 13.05
CA PRO A 254 -17.33 2.47 13.68
C PRO A 254 -17.49 3.91 13.19
N LEU A 255 -17.21 4.87 14.07
CA LEU A 255 -17.34 6.29 13.77
C LEU A 255 -15.99 6.88 13.33
N VAL A 256 -16.04 7.77 12.34
CA VAL A 256 -14.89 8.56 11.87
C VAL A 256 -15.15 10.05 12.07
N ASP A 257 -14.07 10.82 12.22
CA ASP A 257 -14.12 12.27 12.33
C ASP A 257 -13.43 12.90 11.11
N PHE A 258 -14.22 13.52 10.23
CA PHE A 258 -13.71 14.27 9.08
C PHE A 258 -13.75 15.79 9.30
N GLN A 259 -14.04 16.23 10.52
CA GLN A 259 -14.09 17.65 10.88
C GLN A 259 -12.74 18.14 11.43
N SER A 260 -11.87 17.23 11.88
CA SER A 260 -10.52 17.56 12.32
C SER A 260 -9.50 17.57 11.19
N PHE A 261 -8.62 18.56 11.22
CA PHE A 261 -7.51 18.73 10.29
C PHE A 261 -6.16 18.63 11.02
N PRO A 262 -5.07 18.29 10.32
CA PRO A 262 -3.72 18.32 10.89
C PRO A 262 -3.38 19.68 11.50
N ASN A 263 -2.51 19.69 12.51
CA ASN A 263 -2.09 20.94 13.14
C ASN A 263 -1.40 21.87 12.12
N GLY A 264 -1.82 23.13 12.08
CA GLY A 264 -1.31 24.11 11.12
C GLY A 264 -1.97 24.08 9.75
N PHE A 265 -2.80 23.08 9.43
CA PHE A 265 -3.62 23.11 8.21
C PHE A 265 -4.80 24.06 8.38
N ASN A 266 -4.94 25.02 7.47
CA ASN A 266 -6.07 25.93 7.43
C ASN A 266 -6.92 25.64 6.18
N PRO A 267 -8.08 24.97 6.33
CA PRO A 267 -8.91 24.57 5.19
C PRO A 267 -9.42 25.77 4.38
N GLU A 268 -9.67 26.92 4.99
CA GLU A 268 -10.15 28.11 4.27
C GLU A 268 -9.04 28.74 3.41
N LEU A 269 -7.83 28.83 3.97
CA LEU A 269 -6.67 29.37 3.25
C LEU A 269 -6.23 28.45 2.12
N GLU A 270 -6.23 27.13 2.36
CA GLU A 270 -5.88 26.17 1.32
C GLU A 270 -6.95 26.14 0.23
N PHE A 271 -8.24 26.18 0.57
CA PHE A 271 -9.33 26.29 -0.41
C PHE A 271 -9.12 27.50 -1.34
N ALA A 272 -8.73 28.66 -0.80
CA ALA A 272 -8.48 29.86 -1.59
C ALA A 272 -7.26 29.76 -2.53
N LYS A 273 -6.29 28.88 -2.23
CA LYS A 273 -5.07 28.67 -3.04
C LYS A 273 -5.21 27.52 -4.04
N SER A 274 -6.13 26.59 -3.78
CA SER A 274 -6.21 25.30 -4.46
C SER A 274 -7.01 25.39 -5.75
N ALA A 275 -6.33 25.34 -6.89
CA ALA A 275 -6.90 24.84 -8.14
C ALA A 275 -6.02 23.66 -8.59
N PRO A 276 -6.58 22.49 -8.95
CA PRO A 276 -8.01 22.11 -9.08
C PRO A 276 -8.69 21.65 -7.76
N MET A 277 -10.02 21.72 -7.73
CA MET A 277 -10.85 21.20 -6.63
C MET A 277 -11.75 20.05 -7.10
N PHE A 278 -11.88 19.01 -6.26
CA PHE A 278 -12.89 17.97 -6.45
C PHE A 278 -14.25 18.46 -5.98
N GLU A 279 -14.96 19.18 -6.85
CA GLU A 279 -16.33 19.60 -6.56
C GLU A 279 -17.30 18.44 -6.78
N VAL A 280 -17.78 17.86 -5.68
CA VAL A 280 -18.91 16.93 -5.71
C VAL A 280 -20.13 17.66 -5.18
N SER A 281 -21.12 17.88 -6.07
CA SER A 281 -22.35 18.59 -5.72
C SER A 281 -23.01 18.04 -4.45
N GLY A 282 -23.31 18.94 -3.51
CA GLY A 282 -23.93 18.61 -2.23
C GLY A 282 -23.04 17.78 -1.30
N ARG A 283 -21.70 17.87 -1.41
CA ARG A 283 -20.74 17.34 -0.43
C ARG A 283 -19.87 18.47 0.09
N SER A 284 -19.29 18.26 1.29
CA SER A 284 -18.21 19.13 1.77
C SER A 284 -17.07 19.09 0.74
N PRO A 285 -16.48 20.24 0.37
CA PRO A 285 -15.34 20.27 -0.55
C PRO A 285 -14.14 19.48 0.01
N TRP A 286 -14.04 19.37 1.34
CA TRP A 286 -12.99 18.60 2.01
C TRP A 286 -13.34 17.12 2.23
N GLY A 287 -14.59 16.72 2.00
CA GLY A 287 -15.04 15.35 2.30
C GLY A 287 -14.25 14.28 1.55
N TYR A 288 -13.94 14.53 0.27
CA TYR A 288 -13.13 13.61 -0.53
C TYR A 288 -11.67 13.53 -0.03
N TYR A 289 -11.09 14.66 0.35
CA TYR A 289 -9.73 14.74 0.88
C TYR A 289 -9.59 14.04 2.23
N GLN A 290 -10.57 14.22 3.12
CA GLN A 290 -10.62 13.54 4.41
C GLN A 290 -10.84 12.04 4.24
N MET A 291 -11.61 11.61 3.24
CA MET A 291 -11.72 10.20 2.88
C MET A 291 -10.35 9.62 2.47
N ILE A 292 -9.58 10.32 1.63
CA ILE A 292 -8.23 9.88 1.25
C ILE A 292 -7.33 9.78 2.49
N ARG A 293 -7.27 10.84 3.31
CA ARG A 293 -6.48 10.87 4.55
C ARG A 293 -6.86 9.74 5.51
N PHE A 294 -8.15 9.42 5.59
CA PHE A 294 -8.65 8.32 6.40
C PHE A 294 -8.07 6.97 5.98
N TRP A 295 -8.16 6.63 4.69
CA TRP A 295 -7.64 5.35 4.20
C TRP A 295 -6.12 5.26 4.23
N VAL A 296 -5.42 6.39 4.06
CA VAL A 296 -3.95 6.41 4.05
C VAL A 296 -3.40 6.30 5.46
N THR A 297 -3.91 7.07 6.42
CA THR A 297 -3.27 7.22 7.74
C THR A 297 -4.19 6.81 8.88
N MET A 298 -5.43 7.31 8.93
CA MET A 298 -6.24 7.24 10.15
C MET A 298 -6.80 5.84 10.42
N ILE A 299 -7.15 5.09 9.37
CA ILE A 299 -7.77 3.78 9.53
C ILE A 299 -6.88 2.81 10.30
N TRP A 300 -5.56 2.82 10.07
CA TRP A 300 -4.62 1.86 10.67
C TRP A 300 -4.50 1.99 12.19
N HIS A 301 -4.77 3.19 12.71
CA HIS A 301 -4.81 3.50 14.13
C HIS A 301 -6.22 3.43 14.72
N HIS A 302 -7.24 3.12 13.92
CA HIS A 302 -8.61 3.08 14.37
C HIS A 302 -8.84 1.88 15.32
N PRO A 303 -9.37 2.08 16.55
CA PRO A 303 -9.51 1.01 17.55
C PRO A 303 -10.35 -0.19 17.10
N ALA A 304 -11.31 0.02 16.20
CA ALA A 304 -12.09 -1.07 15.61
C ALA A 304 -11.24 -2.08 14.82
N LEU A 305 -10.00 -1.72 14.45
CA LEU A 305 -9.05 -2.60 13.80
C LEU A 305 -8.07 -3.31 14.74
N ASP A 306 -8.12 -3.07 16.06
CA ASP A 306 -7.09 -3.54 17.01
C ASP A 306 -6.80 -5.04 16.94
N ARG A 307 -7.82 -5.84 16.63
CA ARG A 307 -7.71 -7.30 16.59
C ARG A 307 -7.55 -7.91 15.21
N TYR A 308 -7.58 -7.11 14.15
CA TYR A 308 -7.52 -7.62 12.79
C TYR A 308 -6.14 -7.38 12.20
N GLU A 309 -5.66 -8.37 11.46
CA GLU A 309 -4.37 -8.29 10.78
C GLU A 309 -4.55 -8.04 9.28
N ALA A 310 -5.51 -8.67 8.63
CA ALA A 310 -5.80 -8.42 7.22
C ALA A 310 -7.04 -7.53 7.08
N VAL A 311 -6.91 -6.44 6.34
CA VAL A 311 -7.98 -5.47 6.08
C VAL A 311 -8.25 -5.46 4.58
N MET A 312 -9.42 -5.98 4.18
CA MET A 312 -9.91 -5.87 2.80
C MET A 312 -10.80 -4.65 2.69
N ARG A 313 -10.35 -3.61 1.98
CA ARG A 313 -11.17 -2.45 1.67
C ARG A 313 -12.07 -2.75 0.48
N ILE A 314 -13.34 -2.33 0.59
CA ILE A 314 -14.27 -2.22 -0.52
C ILE A 314 -14.96 -0.85 -0.46
N ASP A 315 -14.99 -0.14 -1.58
CA ASP A 315 -15.81 1.07 -1.70
C ASP A 315 -17.29 0.68 -1.89
N THR A 316 -18.20 1.61 -1.58
CA THR A 316 -19.65 1.33 -1.57
C THR A 316 -20.20 0.92 -2.93
N ASP A 317 -19.54 1.31 -4.02
CA ASP A 317 -19.94 1.06 -5.41
C ASP A 317 -19.19 -0.12 -6.06
N SER A 318 -18.39 -0.85 -5.29
CA SER A 318 -17.65 -2.02 -5.77
C SER A 318 -18.39 -3.32 -5.47
N CYS A 319 -18.45 -4.25 -6.42
CA CYS A 319 -19.11 -5.54 -6.23
C CYS A 319 -18.33 -6.70 -6.88
N PHE A 320 -18.47 -7.88 -6.29
CA PHE A 320 -17.97 -9.13 -6.87
C PHE A 320 -19.01 -9.69 -7.85
N LEU A 321 -18.56 -10.07 -9.04
CA LEU A 321 -19.39 -10.70 -10.06
C LEU A 321 -19.17 -12.22 -10.13
N GLU A 322 -18.07 -12.70 -9.57
CA GLU A 322 -17.64 -14.08 -9.64
C GLU A 322 -17.11 -14.56 -8.28
N PRO A 323 -17.22 -15.87 -7.98
CA PRO A 323 -16.63 -16.45 -6.78
C PRO A 323 -15.12 -16.20 -6.67
N ASN A 324 -14.64 -15.96 -5.44
CA ASN A 324 -13.21 -15.86 -5.14
C ASN A 324 -12.84 -16.78 -3.98
N GLU A 325 -11.90 -17.70 -4.22
CA GLU A 325 -11.48 -18.75 -3.27
C GLU A 325 -10.55 -18.25 -2.16
N TYR A 326 -9.93 -17.08 -2.30
CA TYR A 326 -8.89 -16.60 -1.37
C TYR A 326 -9.40 -15.48 -0.48
N LEU A 327 -10.20 -14.58 -1.03
CA LEU A 327 -10.71 -13.41 -0.32
C LEU A 327 -11.66 -13.79 0.81
N PRO A 328 -11.64 -13.05 1.94
CA PRO A 328 -10.91 -11.80 2.20
C PRO A 328 -9.50 -12.02 2.80
N HIS A 329 -8.94 -13.23 2.71
CA HIS A 329 -7.55 -13.48 3.08
C HIS A 329 -6.61 -13.19 1.89
N PHE A 330 -5.32 -13.13 2.19
CA PHE A 330 -4.30 -13.15 1.14
C PHE A 330 -4.20 -14.56 0.55
N MET A 331 -3.92 -14.63 -0.75
CA MET A 331 -3.60 -15.89 -1.43
C MET A 331 -2.32 -16.54 -0.86
N HIS A 332 -1.39 -15.72 -0.36
CA HIS A 332 -0.13 -16.18 0.23
C HIS A 332 0.22 -15.40 1.49
N ASP A 333 0.77 -16.09 2.50
CA ASP A 333 1.07 -15.49 3.80
C ASP A 333 2.10 -14.36 3.76
N HIS A 334 3.04 -14.40 2.81
CA HIS A 334 4.10 -13.40 2.67
C HIS A 334 3.64 -12.09 1.99
N LEU A 335 2.40 -12.03 1.48
CA LEU A 335 1.86 -10.81 0.89
C LEU A 335 1.44 -9.83 1.99
N ASN A 336 1.81 -8.57 1.82
CA ASN A 336 1.46 -7.50 2.76
C ASN A 336 0.39 -6.55 2.22
N TYR A 337 0.22 -6.51 0.91
CA TYR A 337 -0.68 -5.60 0.21
C TYR A 337 -1.03 -6.15 -1.17
N HIS A 338 -2.28 -6.02 -1.58
CA HIS A 338 -2.75 -6.39 -2.90
C HIS A 338 -3.77 -5.38 -3.40
N SER A 339 -3.61 -4.93 -4.65
CA SER A 339 -4.54 -4.08 -5.37
C SER A 339 -4.40 -4.35 -6.87
N GLN A 340 -5.44 -4.03 -7.65
CA GLN A 340 -5.38 -4.16 -9.11
C GLN A 340 -4.61 -3.00 -9.73
N TYR A 341 -3.52 -3.29 -10.45
CA TYR A 341 -2.90 -2.34 -11.39
C TYR A 341 -3.80 -2.15 -12.61
N VAL A 342 -4.02 -0.90 -13.02
CA VAL A 342 -4.92 -0.57 -14.15
C VAL A 342 -4.33 0.41 -15.16
N GLY A 343 -3.00 0.58 -15.15
CA GLY A 343 -2.29 1.46 -16.06
C GLY A 343 -1.63 2.63 -15.34
N VAL A 344 -1.54 3.76 -16.01
CA VAL A 344 -1.03 5.01 -15.46
C VAL A 344 -2.16 6.03 -15.33
N GLU A 345 -1.98 7.03 -14.48
CA GLU A 345 -2.97 8.09 -14.33
C GLU A 345 -3.18 8.81 -15.68
N PRO A 346 -4.45 8.98 -16.13
CA PRO A 346 -4.77 9.72 -17.34
C PRO A 346 -4.35 11.20 -17.24
N GLU A 347 -4.37 11.89 -18.36
CA GLU A 347 -3.89 13.28 -18.45
C GLU A 347 -4.68 14.22 -17.53
N GLU A 348 -5.99 14.02 -17.43
CA GLU A 348 -6.91 14.76 -16.58
C GLU A 348 -6.60 14.58 -15.08
N GLY A 349 -5.92 13.49 -14.71
CA GLY A 349 -5.56 13.21 -13.32
C GLY A 349 -4.21 13.77 -12.89
N ARG A 350 -3.36 14.20 -13.84
CA ARG A 350 -1.97 14.61 -13.55
C ARG A 350 -1.86 15.82 -12.64
N GLU A 351 -2.82 16.73 -12.71
CA GLU A 351 -2.89 17.91 -11.84
C GLU A 351 -2.96 17.54 -10.35
N TYR A 352 -3.56 16.39 -10.02
CA TYR A 352 -3.63 15.89 -8.66
C TYR A 352 -2.34 15.24 -8.18
N LEU A 353 -1.43 14.89 -9.09
CA LEU A 353 -0.13 14.25 -8.80
C LEU A 353 1.01 15.25 -8.56
N ILE A 354 0.77 16.55 -8.76
CA ILE A 354 1.81 17.58 -8.72
C ILE A 354 2.48 17.61 -7.35
N GLY A 355 3.82 17.52 -7.35
CA GLY A 355 4.65 17.55 -6.15
C GLY A 355 4.79 16.21 -5.43
N LEU A 356 3.93 15.23 -5.70
CA LEU A 356 3.97 13.95 -4.98
C LEU A 356 5.24 13.14 -5.25
N TYR A 357 5.66 13.04 -6.51
CA TYR A 357 6.90 12.36 -6.86
C TYR A 357 8.11 13.08 -6.26
N ASP A 358 8.15 14.41 -6.35
CA ASP A 358 9.27 15.23 -5.85
C ASP A 358 9.37 15.13 -4.32
N PHE A 359 8.23 15.16 -3.63
CA PHE A 359 8.14 14.89 -2.20
C PHE A 359 8.70 13.51 -1.86
N ALA A 360 8.36 12.46 -2.62
CA ALA A 360 8.87 11.11 -2.37
C ALA A 360 10.38 11.02 -2.49
N VAL A 361 10.96 11.63 -3.53
CA VAL A 361 12.40 11.71 -3.73
C VAL A 361 13.07 12.48 -2.59
N GLU A 362 12.54 13.65 -2.23
CA GLU A 362 13.08 14.49 -1.17
C GLU A 362 13.05 13.78 0.19
N TYR A 363 11.91 13.20 0.55
CA TYR A 363 11.74 12.48 1.81
C TYR A 363 12.71 11.31 1.91
N MET A 364 12.82 10.47 0.86
CA MET A 364 13.78 9.36 0.82
C MET A 364 15.22 9.81 1.03
N SER A 365 15.60 10.92 0.37
CA SER A 365 16.92 11.55 0.53
C SER A 365 17.13 12.02 1.97
N ARG A 366 16.15 12.73 2.54
CA ARG A 366 16.19 13.30 3.91
C ARG A 366 16.34 12.22 4.98
N VAL A 367 15.56 11.14 4.88
CA VAL A 367 15.61 10.02 5.83
C VAL A 367 16.67 8.97 5.49
N LYS A 368 17.46 9.19 4.42
CA LYS A 368 18.54 8.33 3.95
C LYS A 368 18.09 6.88 3.73
N LYS A 369 16.92 6.71 3.11
CA LYS A 369 16.37 5.40 2.74
C LYS A 369 16.26 5.24 1.23
N THR A 370 16.41 4.01 0.78
CA THR A 370 16.09 3.59 -0.58
C THR A 370 14.68 3.00 -0.63
N PRO A 371 14.04 2.96 -1.80
CA PRO A 371 12.81 2.18 -1.98
C PRO A 371 13.07 0.72 -1.63
N GLY A 372 12.15 0.04 -0.94
CA GLY A 372 12.28 -1.41 -0.74
C GLY A 372 12.02 -2.18 -2.05
N ASN A 373 11.14 -1.66 -2.91
CA ASN A 373 10.75 -2.24 -4.19
C ASN A 373 11.38 -1.43 -5.30
N VAL A 374 12.65 -1.75 -5.55
CA VAL A 374 13.47 -1.09 -6.57
C VAL A 374 12.82 -1.19 -7.95
N MET A 375 12.16 -2.31 -8.27
CA MET A 375 11.49 -2.52 -9.56
C MET A 375 10.29 -1.59 -9.73
N LEU A 376 9.41 -1.50 -8.73
CA LEU A 376 8.27 -0.60 -8.78
C LEU A 376 8.72 0.86 -8.78
N TRP A 377 9.71 1.22 -7.96
CA TRP A 377 10.25 2.57 -7.97
C TRP A 377 10.85 2.95 -9.32
N HIS A 378 11.56 2.04 -9.99
CA HIS A 378 12.06 2.27 -11.34
C HIS A 378 10.92 2.49 -12.35
N PHE A 379 9.82 1.76 -12.20
CA PHE A 379 8.63 1.98 -13.00
C PHE A 379 8.04 3.37 -12.76
N ILE A 380 7.84 3.77 -11.50
CA ILE A 380 7.38 5.12 -11.12
C ILE A 380 8.29 6.20 -11.71
N ASP A 381 9.60 6.07 -11.51
CA ASP A 381 10.60 7.02 -11.99
C ASP A 381 10.54 7.17 -13.52
N THR A 382 10.40 6.05 -14.23
CA THR A 382 10.31 6.04 -15.69
C THR A 382 9.02 6.69 -16.18
N THR A 383 7.86 6.34 -15.61
CA THR A 383 6.57 6.94 -16.01
C THR A 383 6.54 8.43 -15.71
N TRP A 384 7.09 8.85 -14.56
CA TRP A 384 7.17 10.26 -14.20
C TRP A 384 8.07 11.05 -15.15
N LYS A 385 9.26 10.52 -15.47
CA LYS A 385 10.19 11.18 -16.40
C LYS A 385 9.65 11.26 -17.82
N ALA A 386 8.98 10.21 -18.30
CA ALA A 386 8.51 10.13 -19.67
C ALA A 386 7.19 10.88 -19.90
N GLN A 387 6.25 10.80 -18.97
CA GLN A 387 4.86 11.21 -19.17
C GLN A 387 4.31 12.13 -18.08
N LYS A 388 5.08 12.40 -17.01
CA LYS A 388 4.61 13.17 -15.83
C LYS A 388 3.34 12.59 -15.22
N THR A 389 3.32 11.25 -15.11
CA THR A 389 2.23 10.47 -14.53
C THR A 389 2.78 9.36 -13.64
N LEU A 390 1.91 8.79 -12.80
CA LEU A 390 2.23 7.72 -11.87
C LEU A 390 1.41 6.45 -12.18
N PRO A 391 1.92 5.25 -11.85
CA PRO A 391 1.18 3.99 -11.93
C PRO A 391 -0.09 4.02 -11.07
N LEU A 392 -1.22 3.66 -11.67
CA LEU A 392 -2.53 3.65 -11.03
C LEU A 392 -2.86 2.24 -10.52
N PHE A 393 -3.12 2.15 -9.22
CA PHE A 393 -3.67 0.97 -8.55
C PHE A 393 -5.06 1.29 -8.03
N ARG A 394 -6.05 0.43 -8.30
CA ARG A 394 -7.43 0.65 -7.86
C ARG A 394 -7.62 0.39 -6.37
N THR A 395 -7.56 1.45 -5.58
CA THR A 395 -7.77 1.39 -4.13
C THR A 395 -9.23 1.16 -3.72
N ASN A 396 -10.19 1.24 -4.65
CA ASN A 396 -11.60 0.90 -4.39
C ASN A 396 -11.75 -0.57 -3.96
N PHE A 397 -10.77 -1.42 -4.32
CA PHE A 397 -10.60 -2.76 -3.83
C PHE A 397 -9.12 -3.04 -3.54
N GLU A 398 -8.79 -3.20 -2.25
CA GLU A 398 -7.43 -3.54 -1.83
C GLU A 398 -7.46 -4.44 -0.60
N ILE A 399 -6.38 -5.17 -0.36
CA ILE A 399 -6.17 -5.96 0.86
C ILE A 399 -4.82 -5.56 1.42
N SER A 400 -4.78 -5.25 2.71
CA SER A 400 -3.58 -4.75 3.38
C SER A 400 -3.38 -5.46 4.71
N ARG A 401 -2.12 -5.74 5.05
CA ARG A 401 -1.74 -6.16 6.40
C ARG A 401 -1.60 -4.94 7.29
N LYS A 402 -2.36 -4.93 8.39
CA LYS A 402 -2.31 -3.87 9.39
C LYS A 402 -0.92 -3.78 10.02
N SER A 403 -0.30 -4.91 10.38
CA SER A 403 1.06 -4.92 10.93
C SER A 403 2.08 -4.22 10.01
N TYR A 404 1.95 -4.43 8.70
CA TYR A 404 2.78 -3.81 7.69
C TYR A 404 2.51 -2.30 7.57
N MET A 405 1.23 -1.90 7.53
CA MET A 405 0.81 -0.49 7.54
C MET A 405 1.27 0.26 8.80
N LEU A 406 1.46 -0.46 9.90
CA LEU A 406 1.92 0.05 11.18
C LEU A 406 3.44 -0.05 11.39
N ARG A 407 4.21 -0.50 10.39
CA ARG A 407 5.68 -0.44 10.47
C ARG A 407 6.12 1.01 10.67
N ASP A 408 7.12 1.23 11.53
CA ASP A 408 7.63 2.57 11.86
C ASP A 408 7.95 3.44 10.64
N ASP A 409 8.47 2.83 9.58
CA ASP A 409 8.88 3.55 8.39
C ASP A 409 7.71 3.92 7.47
N VAL A 410 6.71 3.05 7.38
CA VAL A 410 5.44 3.31 6.68
C VAL A 410 4.65 4.39 7.41
N VAL A 411 4.51 4.28 8.73
CA VAL A 411 3.79 5.27 9.56
C VAL A 411 4.44 6.64 9.47
N LYS A 412 5.78 6.73 9.52
CA LYS A 412 6.50 8.02 9.36
C LYS A 412 6.30 8.61 7.97
N TRP A 413 6.33 7.78 6.93
CA TRP A 413 6.04 8.22 5.57
C TRP A 413 4.62 8.79 5.46
N HIS A 414 3.62 8.07 5.97
CA HIS A 414 2.22 8.54 6.00
C HIS A 414 2.06 9.82 6.80
N ALA A 415 2.66 9.90 8.00
CA ALA A 415 2.59 11.08 8.85
C ALA A 415 3.25 12.29 8.18
N ALA A 416 4.44 12.14 7.60
CA ALA A 416 5.10 13.21 6.87
C ALA A 416 4.21 13.76 5.74
N LEU A 417 3.56 12.85 5.02
CA LEU A 417 2.73 13.15 3.87
C LEU A 417 1.34 13.72 4.20
N THR A 418 0.75 13.34 5.33
CA THR A 418 -0.64 13.69 5.68
C THR A 418 -0.81 14.54 6.93
N GLU A 419 0.13 14.51 7.87
CA GLU A 419 -0.01 15.08 9.20
C GLU A 419 1.04 16.16 9.55
N GLU A 420 2.27 16.06 9.03
CA GLU A 420 3.41 16.87 9.47
C GLU A 420 3.81 17.96 8.45
N GLU A 421 4.03 17.61 7.18
CA GLU A 421 4.61 18.53 6.18
C GLU A 421 3.53 19.27 5.40
N VAL A 422 2.63 19.88 6.16
CA VAL A 422 1.42 20.54 5.67
C VAL A 422 1.72 21.67 4.67
N SER A 423 2.94 22.22 4.71
CA SER A 423 3.38 23.32 3.85
C SER A 423 3.71 22.94 2.40
N TYR A 424 3.89 21.65 2.09
CA TYR A 424 4.44 21.25 0.79
C TYR A 424 3.42 21.17 -0.34
N SER A 425 2.10 21.16 -0.10
CA SER A 425 1.16 21.21 -1.21
C SER A 425 -0.31 21.35 -0.81
N PRO A 426 -1.11 22.16 -1.54
CA PRO A 426 -2.57 22.00 -1.57
C PRO A 426 -3.04 20.67 -2.23
N TYR A 427 -2.13 19.85 -2.76
CA TYR A 427 -2.43 18.69 -3.60
C TYR A 427 -2.30 17.34 -2.87
N TYR A 428 -3.01 17.19 -1.74
CA TYR A 428 -3.16 15.94 -0.95
C TYR A 428 -3.83 14.76 -1.72
N LEU A 429 -3.96 14.86 -3.04
CA LEU A 429 -5.00 14.18 -3.81
C LEU A 429 -4.53 12.90 -4.52
N ALA A 430 -3.24 12.63 -4.49
CA ALA A 430 -2.64 11.51 -5.21
C ALA A 430 -2.07 10.42 -4.27
N LEU A 431 -2.62 10.25 -3.08
CA LEU A 431 -2.07 9.30 -2.12
C LEU A 431 -2.25 7.84 -2.53
N ASN A 432 -3.12 7.57 -3.50
CA ASN A 432 -3.32 6.23 -4.07
C ASN A 432 -2.09 5.72 -4.87
N TYR A 433 -1.16 6.59 -5.29
CA TYR A 433 -0.12 6.24 -6.27
C TYR A 433 1.25 5.90 -5.67
N VAL A 434 1.57 6.40 -4.46
CA VAL A 434 2.92 6.29 -3.87
C VAL A 434 2.97 5.40 -2.63
N PHE A 435 1.82 4.93 -2.15
CA PHE A 435 1.72 3.95 -1.06
C PHE A 435 2.64 2.71 -1.27
N LEU A 436 2.81 2.28 -2.52
CA LEU A 436 3.51 1.05 -2.84
C LEU A 436 5.05 1.14 -2.89
N CYS A 437 5.64 2.34 -2.96
CA CYS A 437 7.08 2.47 -3.22
C CYS A 437 7.97 2.53 -1.98
N TYR A 438 7.43 2.98 -0.86
CA TYR A 438 8.19 3.04 0.38
C TYR A 438 8.15 1.70 1.14
N CYS A 439 7.14 0.89 0.88
CA CYS A 439 6.72 -0.16 1.79
C CYS A 439 7.12 -1.55 1.31
N TYR A 440 7.08 -1.83 0.01
CA TYR A 440 7.62 -3.08 -0.53
C TYR A 440 9.11 -2.95 -0.70
#